data_AF-A0AAU9XSN5-F1
#
_entry.id   AF-A0AAU9XSN5-F1
#
_cell.length_a   1.000
_cell.length_b   1.000
_cell.length_c   1.000
_cell.angle_alpha   90.00
_cell.angle_beta   90.00
_cell.angle_gamma   90.00
#
_symmetry.space_group_name_H-M   'P 1'
#
loop_
_entity.id
_entity.type
_entity.pdbx_description
1 polymer ?
#
loop_
_entity_poly.entity_id
_entity_poly.type
_entity_poly.pdbx_seq_one_letter_code
_entity_poly.pdbx_strand_id
1 'polypeptide(L)'
;MKIWYGEDLRNWRNHDNGGRLSICALNSFSHLVKMSLFLAFFPLLCPLNDSFFAFAPAAIKDNPIALWAKINQIPVCFHAQGRRPGMFHYLGEGKLVGAIKLVFVRGSVRCANDPKFSSRWGCYRHPDNVRHPLNVVVTDADNHVIYPAEKYIMNTGLWYYLPFTDAKSSNQLVYTDYANPFYLEKYATIKIWYGEDLMKYDNHDNRGRVCVHVWAHLM
;
A
#
# COMPACT_ATOMS: atom_id res chain seq x y z
N MET A 1 12.92 6.03 -22.97
CA MET A 1 13.19 6.38 -21.55
C MET A 1 14.25 7.47 -21.56
N LYS A 2 13.85 8.74 -21.35
CA LYS A 2 14.77 9.88 -21.30
C LYS A 2 15.02 10.20 -19.83
N ILE A 3 16.26 10.00 -19.40
CA ILE A 3 16.76 10.39 -18.08
C ILE A 3 17.27 11.82 -18.22
N TRP A 4 16.79 12.72 -17.37
CA TRP A 4 17.33 14.07 -17.24
C TRP A 4 18.27 14.10 -16.03
N TYR A 5 19.51 14.53 -16.24
CA TYR A 5 20.46 14.82 -15.17
C TYR A 5 20.24 16.26 -14.68
N GLY A 6 20.23 16.42 -13.36
CA GLY A 6 19.85 17.66 -12.70
C GLY A 6 20.89 18.77 -12.87
N GLU A 7 20.62 19.71 -13.78
CA GLU A 7 21.24 21.03 -13.78
C GLU A 7 20.25 22.16 -14.12
N ASP A 8 18.95 21.96 -13.92
CA ASP A 8 17.91 22.92 -14.35
C ASP A 8 17.04 23.50 -13.22
N LEU A 9 17.65 23.72 -12.04
CA LEU A 9 17.00 24.41 -10.91
C LEU A 9 17.74 25.67 -10.46
N ARG A 10 18.36 26.40 -11.38
CA ARG A 10 18.88 27.76 -11.13
C ARG A 10 17.98 28.82 -11.76
N ASN A 11 16.81 29.03 -11.17
CA ASN A 11 16.15 30.33 -11.15
C ASN A 11 14.86 30.29 -10.32
N TRP A 12 15.01 30.30 -8.99
CA TRP A 12 13.99 30.85 -8.10
C TRP A 12 14.65 31.84 -7.15
N ARG A 13 14.36 33.11 -7.42
CA ARG A 13 14.75 34.30 -6.68
C ARG A 13 13.84 34.37 -5.44
N ASN A 14 14.35 33.98 -4.28
CA ASN A 14 13.67 34.21 -3.02
C ASN A 14 14.06 35.57 -2.46
N HIS A 15 13.10 36.49 -2.45
CA HIS A 15 12.92 37.42 -1.35
C HIS A 15 12.68 36.59 -0.07
N ASP A 16 13.54 36.75 0.94
CA ASP A 16 13.12 37.10 2.30
C ASP A 16 14.27 37.06 3.30
N ASN A 17 14.18 37.99 4.24
CA ASN A 17 15.20 38.45 5.16
C ASN A 17 15.58 37.42 6.23
N GLY A 18 16.89 37.27 6.43
CA GLY A 18 17.54 37.34 7.75
C GLY A 18 17.13 36.32 8.81
N GLY A 19 17.65 35.09 8.70
CA GLY A 19 17.72 34.12 9.80
C GLY A 19 19.01 33.33 9.74
N ARG A 20 19.98 33.65 10.60
CA ARG A 20 21.27 32.95 10.78
C ARG A 20 21.05 31.50 11.21
N LEU A 21 21.64 30.53 10.52
CA LEU A 21 22.02 29.23 11.10
C LEU A 21 23.31 28.72 10.42
N SER A 22 24.33 28.51 11.24
CA SER A 22 25.69 28.12 10.87
C SER A 22 25.78 26.62 10.63
N ILE A 23 26.40 26.21 9.53
CA ILE A 23 26.75 24.82 9.20
C ILE A 23 28.13 24.55 9.82
N CYS A 24 28.23 23.59 10.75
CA CYS A 24 29.52 23.03 11.15
C CYS A 24 29.79 21.77 10.33
N ALA A 25 30.74 21.88 9.40
CA ALA A 25 31.34 20.76 8.69
C ALA A 25 32.32 20.02 9.62
N LEU A 26 32.21 18.69 9.68
CA LEU A 26 33.16 17.82 10.36
C LEU A 26 34.37 17.58 9.45
N ASN A 27 35.55 18.03 9.90
CA ASN A 27 36.84 17.68 9.28
C ASN A 27 37.48 16.49 9.99
N SER A 28 37.85 15.52 9.15
CA SER A 28 38.93 14.53 9.22
C SER A 28 39.87 14.55 10.43
N PHE A 29 40.16 13.39 11.01
CA PHE A 29 41.51 13.04 11.50
C PHE A 29 41.71 11.51 11.51
N SER A 30 42.56 11.05 10.59
CA SER A 30 43.29 9.79 10.67
C SER A 30 44.48 9.95 11.60
N HIS A 31 44.73 9.04 12.55
CA HIS A 31 46.09 8.67 12.98
C HIS A 31 46.12 7.36 13.78
N LEU A 32 47.07 6.49 13.39
CA LEU A 32 47.57 5.36 14.15
C LEU A 32 48.05 5.78 15.54
N VAL A 33 47.77 4.97 16.56
CA VAL A 33 48.54 4.97 17.81
C VAL A 33 48.99 3.55 18.14
N LYS A 34 50.31 3.42 18.31
CA LYS A 34 51.08 2.23 18.65
C LYS A 34 50.66 1.67 20.01
N MET A 35 50.53 0.35 20.06
CA MET A 35 50.29 -0.44 21.28
C MET A 35 51.64 -0.61 22.01
N SER A 36 51.84 0.15 23.10
CA SER A 36 53.01 -0.01 23.99
C SER A 36 52.68 -0.98 25.12
N LEU A 37 53.53 -1.99 25.28
CA LEU A 37 53.63 -2.90 26.42
C LEU A 37 53.75 -2.11 27.73
N PHE A 38 52.90 -2.42 28.70
CA PHE A 38 53.21 -2.24 30.12
C PHE A 38 52.97 -3.57 30.84
N LEU A 39 54.07 -4.18 31.28
CA LEU A 39 54.09 -5.27 32.24
C LEU A 39 53.79 -4.66 33.62
N ALA A 40 52.65 -5.02 34.21
CA ALA A 40 52.41 -4.85 35.63
C ALA A 40 52.08 -6.23 36.22
N PHE A 41 53.06 -6.80 36.90
CA PHE A 41 52.90 -7.92 37.81
C PHE A 41 52.04 -7.46 39.00
N PHE A 42 50.88 -8.08 39.20
CA PHE A 42 50.24 -8.15 40.51
C PHE A 42 49.85 -9.61 40.80
N PRO A 43 50.20 -10.14 41.99
CA PRO A 43 50.09 -11.55 42.29
C PRO A 43 48.63 -11.96 42.48
N LEU A 44 48.35 -13.18 42.03
CA LEU A 44 47.19 -13.99 42.39
C LEU A 44 46.94 -13.97 43.90
N LEU A 45 45.68 -13.78 44.33
CA LEU A 45 45.02 -14.59 45.35
C LEU A 45 43.51 -14.26 45.50
N CYS A 46 42.71 -15.32 45.32
CA CYS A 46 41.37 -15.61 45.87
C CYS A 46 40.13 -14.83 45.39
N PRO A 47 38.91 -15.40 45.54
CA PRO A 47 38.46 -16.75 45.21
C PRO A 47 37.19 -16.73 44.32
N LEU A 48 36.86 -17.88 43.73
CA LEU A 48 35.60 -18.14 43.02
C LEU A 48 34.42 -18.10 44.00
N ASN A 49 33.65 -17.02 44.01
CA ASN A 49 32.20 -17.11 44.22
C ASN A 49 31.55 -15.75 43.95
N ASP A 50 31.02 -15.57 42.75
CA ASP A 50 29.75 -14.88 42.59
C ASP A 50 29.13 -15.45 41.33
N SER A 51 28.12 -16.28 41.54
CA SER A 51 27.21 -16.72 40.48
C SER A 51 26.38 -15.51 40.06
N PHE A 52 26.98 -14.56 39.34
CA PHE A 52 26.23 -13.61 38.54
C PHE A 52 25.63 -14.41 37.39
N PHE A 53 24.46 -15.01 37.64
CA PHE A 53 23.56 -15.40 36.57
C PHE A 53 23.16 -14.12 35.84
N ALA A 54 23.91 -13.80 34.80
CA ALA A 54 23.46 -12.88 33.77
C ALA A 54 22.20 -13.53 33.17
N PHE A 55 21.03 -13.15 33.67
CA PHE A 55 19.80 -13.30 32.92
C PHE A 55 19.96 -12.44 31.67
N ALA A 56 20.43 -13.04 30.59
CA ALA A 56 20.27 -12.47 29.27
C ALA A 56 18.76 -12.25 29.10
N PRO A 57 18.28 -11.01 28.86
CA PRO A 57 16.90 -10.85 28.43
C PRO A 57 16.76 -11.71 27.17
N ALA A 58 15.78 -12.62 27.19
CA ALA A 58 15.39 -13.30 25.97
C ALA A 58 15.17 -12.22 24.91
N ALA A 59 15.90 -12.31 23.80
CA ALA A 59 15.69 -11.41 22.68
C ALA A 59 14.22 -11.55 22.28
N ILE A 60 13.42 -10.52 22.54
CA ILE A 60 12.07 -10.43 22.02
C ILE A 60 12.23 -10.44 20.51
N LYS A 61 11.85 -11.55 19.90
CA LYS A 61 11.87 -11.73 18.45
C LYS A 61 10.65 -11.02 17.87
N ASP A 62 10.55 -9.72 18.08
CA ASP A 62 9.54 -8.88 17.44
C ASP A 62 9.99 -8.62 16.01
N ASN A 63 9.66 -9.59 15.16
CA ASN A 63 9.46 -9.32 13.75
C ASN A 63 8.00 -9.62 13.48
N PRO A 64 7.08 -8.64 13.61
CA PRO A 64 5.87 -8.70 12.81
C PRO A 64 6.33 -8.57 11.37
N ILE A 65 6.67 -9.69 10.74
CA ILE A 65 6.81 -9.75 9.28
C ILE A 65 5.42 -9.39 8.79
N ALA A 66 5.27 -8.15 8.36
CA ALA A 66 4.02 -7.65 7.83
C ALA A 66 3.69 -8.51 6.60
N LEU A 67 2.76 -9.42 6.80
CA LEU A 67 2.49 -10.50 5.87
C LEU A 67 1.26 -10.10 5.06
N TRP A 68 1.38 -10.18 3.75
CA TRP A 68 0.20 -10.25 2.90
C TRP A 68 -0.61 -11.48 3.31
N ALA A 69 -1.77 -11.26 3.91
CA ALA A 69 -2.70 -12.30 4.32
C ALA A 69 -3.90 -12.31 3.37
N LYS A 70 -4.30 -13.49 2.88
CA LYS A 70 -5.55 -13.65 2.14
C LYS A 70 -6.71 -13.55 3.14
N ILE A 71 -7.61 -12.59 2.95
CA ILE A 71 -8.66 -12.27 3.93
C ILE A 71 -10.05 -12.78 3.56
N ASN A 72 -10.23 -13.28 2.33
CA ASN A 72 -11.47 -13.93 1.88
C ASN A 72 -11.31 -15.45 1.74
N GLN A 73 -12.38 -16.20 2.03
CA GLN A 73 -12.40 -17.66 1.98
C GLN A 73 -12.65 -18.17 0.55
N ILE A 74 -13.66 -17.60 -0.11
CA ILE A 74 -14.06 -17.91 -1.49
C ILE A 74 -13.86 -16.70 -2.41
N PRO A 75 -13.63 -16.87 -3.73
CA PRO A 75 -13.51 -15.76 -4.66
C PRO A 75 -14.68 -14.78 -4.55
N VAL A 76 -14.35 -13.50 -4.37
CA VAL A 76 -15.31 -12.41 -4.25
C VAL A 76 -15.59 -11.87 -5.65
N CYS A 77 -16.85 -11.85 -6.08
CA CYS A 77 -17.19 -11.46 -7.43
C CYS A 77 -18.12 -10.26 -7.47
N PHE A 78 -17.74 -9.23 -8.21
CA PHE A 78 -18.51 -8.00 -8.39
C PHE A 78 -18.93 -7.85 -9.86
N HIS A 79 -20.03 -7.14 -10.08
CA HIS A 79 -20.55 -6.83 -11.41
C HIS A 79 -20.35 -5.35 -11.74
N ALA A 80 -20.35 -5.03 -13.04
CA ALA A 80 -20.26 -3.64 -13.51
C ALA A 80 -21.60 -2.87 -13.47
N GLN A 81 -22.70 -3.56 -13.14
CA GLN A 81 -24.05 -3.01 -13.08
C GLN A 81 -24.98 -3.83 -12.18
N GLY A 82 -26.10 -3.23 -11.80
CA GLY A 82 -27.22 -3.88 -11.12
C GLY A 82 -27.18 -3.82 -9.59
N ARG A 83 -26.32 -2.97 -9.01
CA ARG A 83 -26.06 -2.88 -7.56
C ARG A 83 -25.57 -4.19 -6.97
N ARG A 84 -24.58 -4.80 -7.62
CA ARG A 84 -24.11 -6.17 -7.33
C ARG A 84 -22.63 -6.16 -6.95
N PRO A 85 -22.30 -5.68 -5.74
CA PRO A 85 -20.94 -5.80 -5.23
C PRO A 85 -20.60 -7.26 -4.97
N GLY A 86 -19.31 -7.55 -5.01
CA GLY A 86 -18.79 -8.72 -4.32
C GLY A 86 -18.56 -8.36 -2.86
N MET A 87 -18.96 -9.21 -1.91
CA MET A 87 -18.75 -8.94 -0.49
C MET A 87 -18.31 -10.18 0.27
N PHE A 88 -17.63 -9.97 1.39
CA PHE A 88 -17.28 -11.03 2.34
C PHE A 88 -17.10 -10.43 3.74
N HIS A 89 -17.16 -11.30 4.75
CA HIS A 89 -16.87 -10.95 6.13
C HIS A 89 -15.42 -11.30 6.46
N TYR A 90 -14.72 -10.37 7.10
CA TYR A 90 -13.39 -10.66 7.63
C TYR A 90 -13.49 -11.58 8.84
N LEU A 91 -12.75 -12.70 8.85
CA LEU A 91 -12.80 -13.67 9.96
C LEU A 91 -11.55 -13.68 10.83
N GLY A 92 -10.52 -12.89 10.46
CA GLY A 92 -9.30 -12.78 11.24
C GLY A 92 -9.47 -11.91 12.49
N GLU A 93 -8.41 -11.85 13.29
CA GLU A 93 -8.35 -10.92 14.42
C GLU A 93 -8.29 -9.48 13.95
N GLY A 94 -8.85 -8.57 14.76
CA GLY A 94 -8.90 -7.15 14.44
C GLY A 94 -7.50 -6.55 14.35
N LYS A 95 -7.15 -5.97 13.20
CA LYS A 95 -5.81 -5.43 12.92
C LYS A 95 -5.88 -4.16 12.08
N LEU A 96 -4.83 -3.35 12.16
CA LEU A 96 -4.62 -2.24 11.23
C LEU A 96 -4.23 -2.77 9.85
N VAL A 97 -4.80 -2.18 8.81
CA VAL A 97 -4.55 -2.52 7.41
C VAL A 97 -3.94 -1.31 6.71
N GLY A 98 -2.69 -1.45 6.26
CA GLY A 98 -1.99 -0.39 5.51
C GLY A 98 -2.14 -0.51 3.98
N ALA A 99 -2.54 -1.69 3.49
CA ALA A 99 -2.73 -1.93 2.07
C ALA A 99 -3.69 -3.09 1.80
N ILE A 100 -4.40 -3.03 0.68
CA ILE A 100 -5.20 -4.13 0.13
C ILE A 100 -4.76 -4.39 -1.30
N LYS A 101 -4.68 -5.66 -1.71
CA LYS A 101 -4.59 -6.04 -3.12
C LYS A 101 -5.69 -7.00 -3.52
N LEU A 102 -6.28 -6.74 -4.68
CA LEU A 102 -7.22 -7.63 -5.35
C LEU A 102 -6.44 -8.45 -6.38
N VAL A 103 -6.45 -9.76 -6.24
CA VAL A 103 -5.78 -10.70 -7.15
C VAL A 103 -6.83 -11.30 -8.07
N PHE A 104 -6.67 -11.09 -9.37
CA PHE A 104 -7.58 -11.57 -10.40
C PHE A 104 -7.71 -13.09 -10.38
N VAL A 105 -8.94 -13.60 -10.44
CA VAL A 105 -9.23 -15.02 -10.64
C VAL A 105 -9.76 -15.26 -12.04
N ARG A 106 -10.86 -14.60 -12.40
CA ARG A 106 -11.52 -14.76 -13.72
C ARG A 106 -12.51 -13.64 -14.01
N GLY A 107 -12.94 -13.59 -15.26
CA GLY A 107 -14.00 -12.69 -15.74
C GLY A 107 -13.47 -11.41 -16.38
N SER A 108 -14.40 -10.52 -16.71
CA SER A 108 -14.11 -9.21 -17.29
C SER A 108 -15.29 -8.28 -17.05
N VAL A 109 -15.01 -6.99 -16.96
CA VAL A 109 -15.98 -5.89 -16.87
C VAL A 109 -15.72 -4.88 -17.99
N ARG A 110 -16.74 -4.08 -18.33
CA ARG A 110 -16.64 -2.94 -19.24
C ARG A 110 -17.70 -1.90 -18.92
N CYS A 111 -17.38 -0.65 -19.26
CA CYS A 111 -18.24 0.53 -19.10
C CYS A 111 -19.10 0.86 -20.33
N ALA A 112 -19.21 -0.08 -21.28
CA ALA A 112 -19.95 0.14 -22.50
C ALA A 112 -20.39 -1.19 -23.11
N ASN A 113 -21.37 -1.14 -24.01
CA ASN A 113 -21.87 -2.34 -24.68
C ASN A 113 -20.79 -3.04 -25.54
N ASP A 114 -19.84 -2.29 -26.09
CA ASP A 114 -18.81 -2.81 -26.99
C ASP A 114 -17.74 -3.65 -26.25
N PRO A 115 -17.58 -4.94 -26.57
CA PRO A 115 -16.59 -5.82 -25.95
C PRO A 115 -15.13 -5.36 -26.05
N LYS A 116 -14.77 -4.46 -26.99
CA LYS A 116 -13.39 -3.99 -27.12
C LYS A 116 -12.87 -3.28 -25.87
N PHE A 117 -13.78 -2.75 -25.05
CA PHE A 117 -13.46 -2.06 -23.80
C PHE A 117 -13.36 -3.00 -22.58
N SER A 118 -13.48 -4.31 -22.79
CA SER A 118 -13.38 -5.30 -21.71
C SER A 118 -12.03 -5.26 -21.02
N SER A 119 -12.08 -5.28 -19.69
CA SER A 119 -10.90 -5.19 -18.83
C SER A 119 -11.14 -5.97 -17.53
N ARG A 120 -10.13 -6.04 -16.67
CA ARG A 120 -10.23 -6.65 -15.34
C ARG A 120 -10.63 -5.64 -14.27
N TRP A 121 -10.22 -4.38 -14.44
CA TRP A 121 -10.21 -3.38 -13.36
C TRP A 121 -10.95 -2.07 -13.68
N GLY A 122 -11.59 -1.96 -14.84
CA GLY A 122 -12.31 -0.75 -15.26
C GLY A 122 -12.77 -0.85 -16.71
N CYS A 123 -12.28 0.03 -17.56
CA CYS A 123 -12.68 0.07 -18.98
C CYS A 123 -11.49 0.39 -19.89
N TYR A 124 -11.15 -0.57 -20.75
CA TYR A 124 -9.91 -0.55 -21.51
C TYR A 124 -9.99 0.40 -22.72
N ARG A 125 -9.19 1.47 -22.73
CA ARG A 125 -9.08 2.45 -23.84
C ARG A 125 -10.43 3.06 -24.27
N HIS A 126 -11.38 3.20 -23.33
CA HIS A 126 -12.57 4.01 -23.57
C HIS A 126 -12.17 5.48 -23.72
N PRO A 127 -12.66 6.22 -24.74
CA PRO A 127 -12.26 7.62 -24.97
C PRO A 127 -12.40 8.51 -23.73
N ASP A 128 -13.51 8.38 -23.01
CA ASP A 128 -13.82 9.22 -21.85
C ASP A 128 -12.93 8.92 -20.63
N ASN A 129 -12.39 7.70 -20.55
CA ASN A 129 -11.68 7.20 -19.36
C ASN A 129 -10.23 6.80 -19.67
N VAL A 130 -9.68 7.17 -20.83
CA VAL A 130 -8.36 6.69 -21.28
C VAL A 130 -7.21 7.07 -20.35
N ARG A 131 -7.33 8.22 -19.66
CA ARG A 131 -6.34 8.69 -18.67
C ARG A 131 -6.52 8.07 -17.28
N HIS A 132 -7.73 7.58 -16.99
CA HIS A 132 -8.14 7.06 -15.69
C HIS A 132 -8.91 5.75 -15.88
N PRO A 133 -8.26 4.69 -16.37
CA PRO A 133 -8.95 3.51 -16.89
C PRO A 133 -9.47 2.56 -15.81
N LEU A 134 -9.20 2.83 -14.53
CA LEU A 134 -9.56 1.98 -13.40
C LEU A 134 -10.85 2.49 -12.74
N ASN A 135 -11.71 1.55 -12.34
CA ASN A 135 -13.01 1.86 -11.73
C ASN A 135 -13.44 0.84 -10.66
N VAL A 136 -12.54 -0.01 -10.18
CA VAL A 136 -12.85 -0.92 -9.07
C VAL A 136 -12.58 -0.21 -7.75
N VAL A 137 -13.49 -0.28 -6.78
CA VAL A 137 -13.30 0.35 -5.46
C VAL A 137 -13.61 -0.64 -4.35
N VAL A 138 -12.98 -0.44 -3.20
CA VAL A 138 -13.19 -1.20 -1.97
C VAL A 138 -13.91 -0.31 -0.98
N THR A 139 -15.00 -0.80 -0.40
CA THR A 139 -15.82 -0.06 0.56
C THR A 139 -16.06 -0.86 1.83
N ASP A 140 -16.54 -0.16 2.86
CA ASP A 140 -17.12 -0.77 4.05
C ASP A 140 -18.55 -1.30 3.80
N ALA A 141 -19.24 -1.66 4.88
CA ALA A 141 -20.62 -2.15 4.89
C ALA A 141 -21.64 -1.09 4.41
N ASP A 142 -21.37 0.19 4.64
CA ASP A 142 -22.27 1.32 4.30
C ASP A 142 -21.96 1.93 2.93
N ASN A 143 -20.98 1.34 2.23
CA ASN A 143 -20.46 1.76 0.93
C ASN A 143 -19.61 3.05 0.99
N HIS A 144 -19.04 3.39 2.14
CA HIS A 144 -17.99 4.41 2.19
C HIS A 144 -16.71 3.84 1.55
N VAL A 145 -16.14 4.60 0.62
CA VAL A 145 -14.94 4.19 -0.12
C VAL A 145 -13.73 4.20 0.82
N ILE A 146 -13.09 3.03 0.97
CA ILE A 146 -11.82 2.84 1.68
C ILE A 146 -10.67 2.98 0.68
N TYR A 147 -10.78 2.32 -0.48
CA TYR A 147 -9.78 2.40 -1.54
C TYR A 147 -10.41 2.56 -2.94
N PRO A 148 -9.76 3.29 -3.85
CA PRO A 148 -8.56 4.10 -3.61
C PRO A 148 -8.86 5.31 -2.70
N ALA A 149 -7.82 5.91 -2.13
CA ALA A 149 -7.98 7.16 -1.38
C ALA A 149 -8.58 8.25 -2.28
N GLU A 150 -9.42 9.12 -1.70
CA GLU A 150 -10.21 10.13 -2.42
C GLU A 150 -9.36 11.00 -3.37
N LYS A 151 -8.13 11.34 -2.96
CA LYS A 151 -7.17 12.11 -3.77
C LYS A 151 -6.85 11.52 -5.15
N TYR A 152 -7.12 10.24 -5.38
CA TYR A 152 -6.92 9.57 -6.67
C TYR A 152 -8.17 9.57 -7.54
N ILE A 153 -9.34 9.85 -6.98
CA ILE A 153 -10.63 9.82 -7.64
C ILE A 153 -10.82 11.11 -8.45
N MET A 154 -11.21 10.96 -9.73
CA MET A 154 -11.25 12.09 -10.66
C MET A 154 -12.65 12.66 -10.90
N ASN A 155 -13.69 11.85 -10.72
CA ASN A 155 -15.06 12.24 -11.05
C ASN A 155 -16.09 11.45 -10.24
N THR A 156 -17.36 11.76 -10.47
CA THR A 156 -18.53 11.12 -9.84
C THR A 156 -18.66 9.63 -10.18
N GLY A 157 -18.05 9.15 -11.25
CA GLY A 157 -18.02 7.72 -11.62
C GLY A 157 -16.98 6.92 -10.85
N LEU A 158 -16.15 7.55 -10.01
CA LEU A 158 -15.02 6.93 -9.28
C LEU A 158 -13.91 6.43 -10.19
N TRP A 159 -13.65 7.12 -11.29
CA TRP A 159 -12.56 6.80 -12.21
C TRP A 159 -11.21 7.28 -11.66
N TYR A 160 -10.15 6.47 -11.81
CA TYR A 160 -8.82 6.81 -11.32
C TYR A 160 -7.70 6.13 -12.11
N TYR A 161 -6.46 6.54 -11.82
CA TYR A 161 -5.23 5.94 -12.32
C TYR A 161 -4.36 5.47 -11.16
N LEU A 162 -3.70 4.32 -11.31
CA LEU A 162 -2.63 3.86 -10.44
C LEU A 162 -1.38 3.57 -11.28
N PRO A 163 -0.19 4.00 -10.81
CA PRO A 163 1.04 3.71 -11.52
C PRO A 163 1.27 2.19 -11.63
N PHE A 164 1.88 1.78 -12.74
CA PHE A 164 2.22 0.38 -13.02
C PHE A 164 1.03 -0.59 -13.07
N THR A 165 -0.20 -0.07 -13.21
CA THR A 165 -1.42 -0.87 -13.29
C THR A 165 -2.08 -0.71 -14.65
N ASP A 166 -2.19 -1.81 -15.39
CA ASP A 166 -2.96 -1.88 -16.63
C ASP A 166 -4.37 -2.41 -16.35
N ALA A 167 -5.40 -1.66 -16.77
CA ALA A 167 -6.78 -2.02 -16.50
C ALA A 167 -7.20 -3.37 -17.11
N LYS A 168 -6.59 -3.77 -18.22
CA LYS A 168 -6.96 -4.97 -18.98
C LYS A 168 -6.26 -6.24 -18.49
N SER A 169 -5.00 -6.15 -18.13
CA SER A 169 -4.11 -7.31 -18.03
C SER A 169 -3.36 -7.45 -16.72
N SER A 170 -3.33 -6.43 -15.84
CA SER A 170 -2.72 -6.60 -14.51
C SER A 170 -3.37 -7.77 -13.77
N ASN A 171 -2.56 -8.65 -13.20
CA ASN A 171 -3.04 -9.78 -12.40
C ASN A 171 -3.48 -9.35 -11.00
N GLN A 172 -3.07 -8.16 -10.57
CA GLN A 172 -3.43 -7.60 -9.28
C GLN A 172 -3.68 -6.10 -9.37
N LEU A 173 -4.56 -5.62 -8.51
CA LEU A 173 -4.83 -4.21 -8.28
C LEU A 173 -4.48 -3.92 -6.81
N VAL A 174 -3.47 -3.09 -6.58
CA VAL A 174 -2.89 -2.86 -5.26
C VAL A 174 -3.17 -1.43 -4.81
N TYR A 175 -3.78 -1.29 -3.65
CA TYR A 175 -4.01 -0.02 -2.97
C TYR A 175 -3.14 0.05 -1.73
N THR A 176 -2.50 1.19 -1.51
CA THR A 176 -1.61 1.42 -0.37
C THR A 176 -1.91 2.76 0.26
N ASP A 177 -2.09 2.79 1.58
CA ASP A 177 -2.11 4.01 2.38
C ASP A 177 -1.60 3.71 3.80
N TYR A 178 -0.29 3.53 3.92
CA TYR A 178 0.36 3.27 5.21
C TYR A 178 0.37 4.49 6.15
N ALA A 179 0.11 5.69 5.63
CA ALA A 179 0.00 6.91 6.43
C ALA A 179 -1.36 7.01 7.13
N ASN A 180 -2.41 6.45 6.52
CA ASN A 180 -3.77 6.42 7.06
C ASN A 180 -4.32 4.98 7.04
N PRO A 181 -3.78 4.07 7.88
CA PRO A 181 -4.31 2.72 7.97
C PRO A 181 -5.72 2.76 8.57
N PHE A 182 -6.56 1.79 8.20
CA PHE A 182 -7.87 1.60 8.83
C PHE A 182 -7.85 0.35 9.70
N TYR A 183 -8.66 0.33 10.76
CA TYR A 183 -8.83 -0.83 11.61
C TYR A 183 -9.88 -1.78 11.01
N LEU A 184 -9.50 -3.00 10.70
CA LEU A 184 -10.39 -4.02 10.17
C LEU A 184 -10.81 -4.96 11.30
N GLU A 185 -11.99 -4.73 11.87
CA GLU A 185 -12.54 -5.54 12.96
C GLU A 185 -13.02 -6.91 12.47
N LYS A 186 -12.94 -7.92 13.35
CA LYS A 186 -13.52 -9.24 13.08
C LYS A 186 -15.01 -9.10 12.74
N TYR A 187 -15.44 -9.81 11.71
CA TYR A 187 -16.78 -9.78 11.10
C TYR A 187 -17.15 -8.51 10.33
N ALA A 188 -16.27 -7.51 10.25
CA ALA A 188 -16.46 -6.37 9.35
C ALA A 188 -16.71 -6.85 7.92
N THR A 189 -17.64 -6.17 7.24
CA THR A 189 -17.98 -6.46 5.84
C THR A 189 -17.13 -5.61 4.93
N ILE A 190 -16.43 -6.25 3.99
CA ILE A 190 -15.75 -5.56 2.89
C ILE A 190 -16.54 -5.81 1.62
N LYS A 191 -16.78 -4.75 0.85
CA LYS A 191 -17.39 -4.82 -0.47
C LYS A 191 -16.41 -4.37 -1.55
N ILE A 192 -16.50 -5.02 -2.70
CA ILE A 192 -15.78 -4.66 -3.92
C ILE A 192 -16.82 -4.27 -4.95
N TRP A 193 -16.67 -3.06 -5.46
CA TRP A 193 -17.59 -2.43 -6.37
C TRP A 193 -16.92 -2.12 -7.69
N TYR A 194 -17.72 -2.10 -8.74
CA TYR A 194 -17.45 -1.27 -9.90
C TYR A 194 -18.01 0.13 -9.59
N GLY A 195 -17.22 1.18 -9.78
CA GLY A 195 -17.47 2.53 -9.30
C GLY A 195 -18.74 3.14 -9.85
N GLU A 196 -18.95 2.99 -11.16
CA GLU A 196 -20.20 3.41 -11.81
C GLU A 196 -21.43 2.67 -11.28
N ASP A 197 -21.29 1.39 -10.89
CA ASP A 197 -22.39 0.64 -10.28
C ASP A 197 -22.73 1.14 -8.87
N LEU A 198 -21.69 1.45 -8.09
CA LEU A 198 -21.85 2.04 -6.76
C LEU A 198 -22.57 3.39 -6.85
N MET A 199 -22.11 4.26 -7.75
CA MET A 199 -22.59 5.64 -7.87
C MET A 199 -23.88 5.76 -8.70
N LYS A 200 -24.29 4.69 -9.39
CA LYS A 200 -25.37 4.71 -10.40
C LYS A 200 -25.08 5.75 -11.49
N TYR A 201 -23.82 5.88 -11.85
CA TYR A 201 -23.32 6.85 -12.82
C TYR A 201 -23.26 6.17 -14.19
N ASP A 202 -24.18 6.51 -15.08
CA ASP A 202 -24.27 6.03 -16.47
C ASP A 202 -24.14 4.50 -16.68
N ASN A 203 -24.31 3.68 -15.63
CA ASN A 203 -23.98 2.26 -15.61
C ASN A 203 -24.87 1.31 -16.44
N HIS A 204 -25.81 1.83 -17.22
CA HIS A 204 -26.82 1.08 -17.94
C HIS A 204 -26.29 0.24 -19.12
N ASP A 205 -25.18 0.67 -19.73
CA ASP A 205 -24.49 -0.03 -20.81
C ASP A 205 -23.28 -0.85 -20.32
N ASN A 206 -23.02 -0.84 -19.01
CA ASN A 206 -21.97 -1.63 -18.40
C ASN A 206 -22.25 -3.12 -18.49
N ARG A 207 -21.23 -3.94 -18.68
CA ARG A 207 -21.38 -5.40 -18.78
C ARG A 207 -20.28 -6.12 -18.02
N GLY A 208 -20.61 -7.34 -17.60
CA GLY A 208 -19.63 -8.29 -17.10
C GLY A 208 -19.54 -8.39 -15.58
N ARG A 209 -18.63 -9.25 -15.15
CA ARG A 209 -18.40 -9.67 -13.77
C ARG A 209 -16.95 -10.12 -13.65
N VAL A 210 -16.29 -9.71 -12.58
CA VAL A 210 -14.93 -10.14 -12.24
C VAL A 210 -14.94 -10.78 -10.87
N CYS A 211 -14.15 -11.84 -10.70
CA CYS A 211 -13.92 -12.53 -9.44
C CYS A 211 -12.47 -12.37 -8.99
N VAL A 212 -12.25 -12.13 -7.70
CA VAL A 212 -10.92 -11.88 -7.12
C VAL A 212 -10.71 -12.61 -5.80
N HIS A 213 -9.44 -12.80 -5.44
CA HIS A 213 -9.02 -12.94 -4.07
C HIS A 213 -8.59 -11.60 -3.50
N VAL A 214 -8.83 -11.41 -2.21
CA VAL A 214 -8.53 -10.18 -1.49
C VAL A 214 -7.44 -10.50 -0.49
N TRP A 215 -6.37 -9.73 -0.54
CA TRP A 215 -5.27 -9.81 0.40
C TRP A 215 -5.10 -8.47 1.09
N ALA A 216 -4.81 -8.48 2.38
CA ALA A 216 -4.44 -7.30 3.14
C ALA A 216 -3.00 -7.42 3.62
N HIS A 217 -2.33 -6.28 3.72
CA HIS A 217 -1.08 -6.15 4.43
C HIS A 217 -1.41 -5.70 5.87
N LEU A 218 -1.38 -6.66 6.79
CA LEU A 218 -1.72 -6.45 8.19
C LEU A 218 -0.51 -5.89 8.94
N MET A 219 -0.74 -4.86 9.75
CA MET A 219 0.26 -4.21 10.59
C MET A 219 0.22 -4.75 12.02
#